data_AF-A0A7Z0PSK8-F1
#
_entry.id   AF-A0A7Z0PSK8-F1
#
_cell.length_a   1.000
_cell.length_b   1.000
_cell.length_c   1.000
_cell.angle_alpha   90.00
_cell.angle_beta   90.00
_cell.angle_gamma   90.00
#
_symmetry.space_group_name_H-M   'P 1'
#
loop_
_entity.id
_entity.type
_entity.pdbx_description
1 polymer ?
#
loop_
_entity_poly.entity_id
_entity_poly.type
_entity_poly.pdbx_seq_one_letter_code
_entity_poly.pdbx_strand_id
1 'polypeptide(L)'
;MTDPDREREASMTTRGTIPPQDDARAARRRRMTAVRWLLSAASEPEHAGQTWPAEGTLLLRCGRSFTTVRMPGRVVEAAAGTSCPEGLAAFLGARTEGGGVWADRHNGGVYFLVPVGACLDWSVPGTECLDSRSFVGVPHPGLGVREGERTYWLVEVDGPGALCPVDAVAAIARQGAKALTGADSVVFAVDLGPVRQAAAQALELTSGLPGTLPDPVRMVPVTAGLRAEVGVLAERMQRFLAGEADGSGEPDRSDRETAHWLLQRVRHRLDHRMDADDRASATALEALALDARALAELYERHCRG
;
A
#
# COMPACT_ATOMS: atom_id res chain seq x y z
N MET A 1 42.09 -46.64 -7.01
CA MET A 1 42.80 -46.21 -5.79
C MET A 1 42.80 -44.70 -5.84
N THR A 2 41.69 -44.15 -5.36
CA THR A 2 41.25 -42.77 -5.62
C THR A 2 41.45 -42.02 -4.32
N ASP A 3 42.24 -40.95 -4.40
CA ASP A 3 42.72 -40.16 -3.26
C ASP A 3 41.56 -39.40 -2.59
N PRO A 4 41.15 -39.77 -1.36
CA PRO A 4 40.03 -39.15 -0.68
C PRO A 4 40.36 -37.80 -0.01
N ASP A 5 41.61 -37.33 -0.08
CA ASP A 5 42.03 -36.07 0.55
C ASP A 5 41.92 -34.84 -0.37
N ARG A 6 41.58 -35.02 -1.65
CA ARG A 6 41.50 -33.92 -2.62
C ARG A 6 40.13 -33.22 -2.71
N GLU A 7 39.10 -33.74 -2.04
CA GLU A 7 37.75 -33.14 -2.02
C GLU A 7 37.47 -32.27 -0.79
N ARG A 8 38.40 -32.17 0.18
CA ARG A 8 38.24 -31.32 1.37
C ARG A 8 38.76 -29.88 1.23
N GLU A 9 39.43 -29.53 0.14
CA GLU A 9 39.97 -28.17 -0.07
C GLU A 9 39.09 -27.23 -0.91
N ALA A 10 37.98 -27.70 -1.48
CA ALA A 10 37.07 -26.85 -2.27
C ALA A 10 35.96 -26.15 -1.45
N SER A 11 35.88 -26.39 -0.13
CA SER A 11 34.74 -25.96 0.71
C SER A 11 35.03 -24.81 1.68
N MET A 12 36.14 -24.09 1.52
CA MET A 12 36.43 -22.91 2.34
C MET A 12 36.84 -21.75 1.44
N THR A 13 35.91 -20.82 1.20
CA THR A 13 36.08 -19.37 1.44
C THR A 13 34.99 -18.60 0.67
N THR A 14 33.78 -18.52 1.23
CA THR A 14 32.92 -17.34 1.04
C THR A 14 32.94 -16.58 2.36
N ARG A 15 34.11 -15.98 2.67
CA ARG A 15 34.22 -15.00 3.76
C ARG A 15 33.36 -13.81 3.35
N GLY A 16 32.25 -13.60 4.03
CA GLY A 16 31.49 -12.36 3.93
C GLY A 16 32.42 -11.18 4.18
N THR A 17 32.59 -10.33 3.18
CA THR A 17 33.33 -9.08 3.28
C THR A 17 32.67 -8.24 4.37
N ILE A 18 33.28 -8.18 5.55
CA ILE A 18 32.87 -7.24 6.59
C ILE A 18 33.15 -5.85 6.02
N PRO A 19 32.14 -4.99 5.84
CA PRO A 19 32.37 -3.65 5.34
C PRO A 19 33.33 -2.90 6.28
N PRO A 20 34.18 -2.00 5.75
CA PRO A 20 35.09 -1.20 6.55
C PRO A 20 34.34 -0.56 7.74
N GLN A 21 34.92 -0.58 8.93
CA GLN A 21 34.28 -0.07 10.14
C GLN A 21 33.82 1.40 10.02
N ASP A 22 34.49 2.18 9.17
CA ASP A 22 34.15 3.57 8.87
C ASP A 22 32.82 3.71 8.10
N ASP A 23 32.51 2.78 7.19
CA ASP A 23 31.27 2.80 6.40
C ASP A 23 30.06 2.49 7.29
N ALA A 24 30.19 1.52 8.20
CA ALA A 24 29.15 1.19 9.17
C ALA A 24 28.87 2.36 10.12
N ARG A 25 29.92 3.06 10.57
CA ARG A 25 29.78 4.24 11.43
C ARG A 25 29.15 5.42 10.70
N ALA A 26 29.52 5.62 9.43
CA ALA A 26 28.92 6.66 8.59
C ALA A 26 27.43 6.37 8.33
N ALA A 27 27.07 5.13 7.97
CA ALA A 27 25.68 4.71 7.78
C ALA A 27 24.84 4.89 9.05
N ARG A 28 25.37 4.48 10.22
CA ARG A 28 24.70 4.70 11.51
C ARG A 28 24.48 6.18 11.81
N ARG A 29 25.46 7.03 11.48
CA ARG A 29 25.34 8.48 11.64
C ARG A 29 24.26 9.05 10.72
N ARG A 30 24.26 8.70 9.43
CA ARG A 30 23.25 9.14 8.46
C ARG A 30 21.85 8.77 8.91
N ARG A 31 21.66 7.52 9.34
CA ARG A 31 20.40 7.03 9.91
C ARG A 31 19.95 7.84 11.14
N MET A 32 20.84 8.08 12.10
CA MET A 32 20.49 8.85 13.30
C MET A 32 20.07 10.28 12.96
N THR A 33 20.73 10.90 11.98
CA THR A 33 20.35 12.24 11.52
C THR A 33 19.03 12.23 10.75
N ALA A 34 18.76 11.20 9.94
CA ALA A 34 17.48 11.01 9.27
C ALA A 34 16.32 10.82 10.26
N VAL A 35 16.50 9.99 11.30
CA VAL A 35 15.51 9.81 12.38
C VAL A 35 15.20 11.14 13.07
N ARG A 36 16.23 11.92 13.44
CA ARG A 36 16.04 13.24 14.07
C ARG A 36 15.28 14.21 13.16
N TRP A 37 15.60 14.22 11.87
CA TRP A 37 14.90 15.05 10.90
C TRP A 37 13.43 14.62 10.73
N LEU A 38 13.13 13.32 10.62
CA LEU A 38 11.74 12.84 10.55
C LEU A 38 10.96 13.17 11.82
N LEU A 39 11.57 13.02 13.01
CA LEU A 39 10.95 13.40 14.29
C LEU A 39 10.61 14.88 14.37
N SER A 40 11.32 15.76 13.65
CA SER A 40 10.96 17.19 13.59
C SER A 40 9.59 17.47 12.96
N ALA A 41 9.07 16.53 12.17
CA ALA A 41 7.73 16.62 11.58
C ALA A 41 6.62 16.14 12.55
N ALA A 42 6.97 15.48 13.65
CA ALA A 42 6.01 15.03 14.66
C ALA A 42 5.45 16.22 15.46
N SER A 43 4.22 16.08 15.96
CA SER A 43 3.63 17.06 16.88
C SER A 43 4.34 17.07 18.23
N GLU A 44 4.77 15.91 18.71
CA GLU A 44 5.48 15.71 19.99
C GLU A 44 6.76 14.89 19.76
N PRO A 45 7.86 15.51 19.32
CA PRO A 45 9.07 14.80 18.89
C PRO A 45 9.70 13.92 19.98
N GLU A 46 9.65 14.34 21.25
CA GLU A 46 10.23 13.60 22.37
C GLU A 46 9.45 12.30 22.65
N HIS A 47 8.12 12.39 22.75
CA HIS A 47 7.26 11.22 22.95
C HIS A 47 7.36 10.26 21.75
N ALA A 48 7.28 10.81 20.53
CA ALA A 48 7.42 10.04 19.29
C ALA A 48 8.77 9.32 19.20
N GLY A 49 9.87 9.95 19.65
CA GLY A 49 11.19 9.33 19.66
C GLY A 49 11.31 8.14 20.62
N GLN A 50 10.50 8.10 21.68
CA GLN A 50 10.46 7.00 22.65
C GLN A 50 9.61 5.82 22.16
N THR A 51 8.49 6.11 21.48
CA THR A 51 7.53 5.07 21.07
C THR A 51 7.84 4.47 19.70
N TRP A 52 8.38 5.24 18.76
CA TRP A 52 8.59 4.80 17.38
C TRP A 52 9.43 3.51 17.23
N PRO A 53 10.53 3.29 17.99
CA PRO A 53 11.27 2.04 17.90
C PRO A 53 10.46 0.80 18.31
N ALA A 54 9.51 0.96 19.25
CA ALA A 54 8.66 -0.13 19.74
C ALA A 54 7.50 -0.42 18.79
N GLU A 55 6.86 0.64 18.28
CA GLU A 55 5.70 0.55 17.37
C GLU A 55 6.11 0.26 15.92
N GLY A 56 7.38 0.49 15.56
CA GLY A 56 7.94 0.30 14.23
C GLY A 56 7.47 1.32 13.18
N THR A 57 6.35 2.01 13.41
CA THR A 57 5.79 3.04 12.53
C THR A 57 5.37 4.27 13.33
N LEU A 58 5.58 5.47 12.78
CA LEU A 58 5.16 6.74 13.39
C LEU A 58 4.29 7.53 12.42
N LEU A 59 3.19 8.07 12.93
CA LEU A 59 2.30 8.93 12.16
C LEU A 59 2.90 10.35 12.09
N LEU A 60 3.31 10.78 10.89
CA LEU A 60 3.91 12.09 10.65
C LEU A 60 3.00 12.96 9.78
N ARG A 61 2.94 14.26 10.11
CA ARG A 61 2.13 15.23 9.36
C ARG A 61 2.88 15.68 8.11
N CYS A 62 2.21 15.64 6.97
CA CYS A 62 2.72 16.21 5.72
C CYS A 62 2.70 17.75 5.76
N GLY A 63 3.49 18.40 4.91
CA GLY A 63 3.45 19.84 4.67
C GLY A 63 4.37 20.70 5.56
N ARG A 64 5.18 20.12 6.44
CA ARG A 64 6.19 20.84 7.24
C ARG A 64 7.60 20.63 6.72
N SER A 65 8.10 19.39 6.82
CA SER A 65 9.46 19.02 6.40
C SER A 65 9.47 18.28 5.06
N PHE A 66 8.35 17.64 4.72
CA PHE A 66 8.13 16.89 3.49
C PHE A 66 6.64 16.80 3.19
N THR A 67 6.30 16.39 1.97
CA THR A 67 5.01 15.78 1.63
C THR A 67 5.29 14.39 1.03
N THR A 68 4.24 13.65 0.68
CA THR A 68 4.37 12.27 0.23
C THR A 68 3.54 12.04 -1.01
N VAL A 69 4.15 11.40 -2.02
CA VAL A 69 3.38 10.83 -3.14
C VAL A 69 3.13 9.36 -2.84
N ARG A 70 1.86 8.96 -2.88
CA ARG A 70 1.40 7.57 -2.82
C ARG A 70 1.19 7.04 -4.24
N MET A 71 1.82 5.91 -4.53
CA MET A 71 1.74 5.20 -5.80
C MET A 71 1.31 3.75 -5.56
N PRO A 72 0.44 3.16 -6.40
CA PRO A 72 0.15 1.73 -6.32
C PRO A 72 1.43 0.90 -6.53
N GLY A 73 1.64 -0.15 -5.73
CA GLY A 73 2.83 -1.01 -5.79
C GLY A 73 3.06 -1.57 -7.19
N ARG A 74 2.02 -2.10 -7.82
CA ARG A 74 2.07 -2.62 -9.20
C ARG A 74 2.59 -1.62 -10.24
N VAL A 75 2.39 -0.31 -10.05
CA VAL A 75 2.91 0.71 -10.96
C VAL A 75 4.43 0.81 -10.78
N VAL A 76 4.91 0.79 -9.54
CA VAL A 76 6.35 0.77 -9.24
C VAL A 76 6.99 -0.53 -9.74
N GLU A 77 6.34 -1.67 -9.51
CA GLU A 77 6.80 -2.99 -9.96
C GLU A 77 6.87 -3.08 -11.49
N ALA A 78 5.83 -2.62 -12.20
CA ALA A 78 5.82 -2.55 -13.65
C ALA A 78 6.88 -1.58 -14.18
N ALA A 79 7.12 -0.46 -13.49
CA ALA A 79 8.20 0.45 -13.84
C ALA A 79 9.57 -0.22 -13.66
N ALA A 80 9.75 -0.99 -12.59
CA ALA A 80 11.00 -1.68 -12.29
C ALA A 80 11.20 -2.96 -13.13
N GLY A 81 10.13 -3.54 -13.69
CA GLY A 81 10.14 -4.85 -14.32
C GLY A 81 10.34 -5.99 -13.32
N THR A 82 10.02 -5.79 -12.04
CA THR A 82 10.23 -6.77 -10.97
C THR A 82 9.32 -6.49 -9.78
N SER A 83 8.87 -7.55 -9.10
CA SER A 83 8.16 -7.50 -7.82
C SER A 83 9.03 -7.92 -6.63
N CYS A 84 10.27 -8.33 -6.89
CA CYS A 84 11.23 -8.71 -5.85
C CYS A 84 11.66 -7.44 -5.07
N PRO A 85 11.56 -7.42 -3.72
CA PRO A 85 11.89 -6.26 -2.90
C PRO A 85 13.31 -5.71 -3.13
N GLU A 86 14.29 -6.59 -3.31
CA GLU A 86 15.68 -6.21 -3.58
C GLU A 86 15.83 -5.54 -4.96
N GLY A 87 15.12 -6.06 -5.96
CA GLY A 87 15.07 -5.48 -7.29
C GLY A 87 14.40 -4.09 -7.30
N LEU A 88 13.30 -3.95 -6.55
CA LEU A 88 12.62 -2.67 -6.34
C LEU A 88 13.54 -1.67 -5.64
N ALA A 89 14.20 -2.08 -4.56
CA ALA A 89 15.13 -1.24 -3.81
C ALA A 89 16.28 -0.73 -4.68
N ALA A 90 16.88 -1.61 -5.50
CA ALA A 90 17.93 -1.22 -6.44
C ALA A 90 17.42 -0.25 -7.52
N PHE A 91 16.25 -0.53 -8.12
CA PHE A 91 15.64 0.32 -9.14
C PHE A 91 15.32 1.73 -8.60
N LEU A 92 14.76 1.80 -7.40
CA LEU A 92 14.36 3.04 -6.73
C LEU A 92 15.58 3.81 -6.24
N GLY A 93 16.53 3.16 -5.59
CA GLY A 93 17.75 3.81 -5.07
C GLY A 93 18.57 4.50 -6.15
N ALA A 94 18.57 3.97 -7.38
CA ALA A 94 19.23 4.59 -8.53
C ALA A 94 18.52 5.85 -9.06
N ARG A 95 17.27 6.12 -8.66
CA ARG A 95 16.42 7.20 -9.20
C ARG A 95 16.00 8.24 -8.18
N THR A 96 16.01 7.90 -6.89
CA THR A 96 15.45 8.77 -5.85
C THR A 96 16.50 9.64 -5.16
N GLU A 97 17.76 9.57 -5.56
CA GLU A 97 18.86 10.41 -5.06
C GLU A 97 19.00 10.39 -3.52
N GLY A 98 18.81 9.22 -2.91
CA GLY A 98 18.83 9.06 -1.44
C GLY A 98 17.54 9.49 -0.74
N GLY A 99 16.53 9.90 -1.50
CA GLY A 99 15.17 10.14 -1.04
C GLY A 99 14.49 8.88 -0.50
N GLY A 100 13.81 9.03 0.63
CA GLY A 100 13.15 7.93 1.32
C GLY A 100 11.94 7.38 0.56
N VAL A 101 11.91 6.05 0.38
CA VAL A 101 10.79 5.32 -0.22
C VAL A 101 10.44 4.11 0.64
N TRP A 102 9.16 3.93 0.95
CA TRP A 102 8.68 2.79 1.73
C TRP A 102 7.42 2.18 1.13
N ALA A 103 7.19 0.90 1.42
CA ALA A 103 6.00 0.17 1.02
C ALA A 103 5.08 -0.07 2.23
N ASP A 104 3.76 -0.12 1.98
CA ASP A 104 2.74 -0.63 2.90
C ASP A 104 2.15 -1.92 2.30
N ARG A 105 2.43 -3.07 2.92
CA ARG A 105 1.93 -4.39 2.48
C ARG A 105 0.42 -4.54 2.58
N HIS A 106 -0.21 -3.83 3.51
CA HIS A 106 -1.64 -3.94 3.74
C HIS A 106 -2.44 -3.12 2.71
N ASN A 107 -1.94 -1.93 2.36
CA ASN A 107 -2.56 -1.08 1.34
C ASN A 107 -2.04 -1.37 -0.09
N GLY A 108 -0.94 -2.12 -0.23
CA GLY A 108 -0.31 -2.36 -1.53
C GLY A 108 0.23 -1.08 -2.18
N GLY A 109 0.58 -0.08 -1.37
CA GLY A 109 1.07 1.23 -1.82
C GLY A 109 2.56 1.42 -1.57
N VAL A 110 3.21 2.21 -2.42
CA VAL A 110 4.58 2.69 -2.26
C VAL A 110 4.53 4.21 -2.10
N TYR A 111 5.27 4.71 -1.12
CA TYR A 111 5.25 6.09 -0.67
C TYR A 111 6.62 6.72 -0.86
N PHE A 112 6.64 7.91 -1.44
CA PHE A 112 7.86 8.66 -1.75
C PHE A 112 7.86 9.95 -0.94
N LEU A 113 8.90 10.18 -0.12
CA LEU A 113 9.11 11.48 0.50
C LEU A 113 9.55 12.49 -0.57
N VAL A 114 8.80 13.56 -0.75
CA VAL A 114 9.05 14.60 -1.75
C VAL A 114 9.01 16.00 -1.11
N PRO A 115 9.55 17.05 -1.77
CA PRO A 115 9.47 18.43 -1.28
C PRO A 115 8.04 18.91 -1.05
N VAL A 116 7.79 19.70 0.01
CA VAL A 116 6.45 20.18 0.44
C VAL A 116 5.62 20.81 -0.69
N GLY A 117 6.27 21.49 -1.65
CA GLY A 117 5.61 22.12 -2.79
C GLY A 117 5.14 21.15 -3.88
N ALA A 118 5.51 19.87 -3.83
CA ALA A 118 5.23 18.90 -4.90
C ALA A 118 3.73 18.79 -5.23
N CYS A 119 2.85 18.88 -4.23
CA CYS A 119 1.41 18.73 -4.45
C CYS A 119 0.74 19.90 -5.17
N LEU A 120 1.41 21.06 -5.33
CA LEU A 120 0.81 22.21 -6.01
C LEU A 120 0.53 21.92 -7.50
N ASP A 121 1.45 21.21 -8.15
CA ASP A 121 1.39 20.94 -9.59
C ASP A 121 1.31 19.43 -9.90
N TRP A 122 1.12 18.59 -8.87
CA TRP A 122 1.09 17.15 -9.03
C TRP A 122 -0.18 16.69 -9.77
N SER A 123 0.00 16.17 -10.98
CA SER A 123 -1.11 15.79 -11.88
C SER A 123 -0.93 14.43 -12.52
N VAL A 124 -0.13 13.54 -11.92
CA VAL A 124 0.15 12.22 -12.49
C VAL A 124 -1.02 11.25 -12.20
N PRO A 125 -1.73 10.72 -13.22
CA PRO A 125 -2.89 9.87 -13.01
C PRO A 125 -2.58 8.58 -12.24
N GLY A 126 -3.53 8.14 -11.41
CA GLY A 126 -3.40 6.92 -10.62
C GLY A 126 -2.41 7.01 -9.45
N THR A 127 -1.96 8.22 -9.12
CA THR A 127 -1.14 8.54 -7.95
C THR A 127 -1.79 9.64 -7.14
N GLU A 128 -1.39 9.78 -5.88
CA GLU A 128 -1.95 10.77 -4.97
C GLU A 128 -0.82 11.53 -4.27
N CYS A 129 -0.89 12.86 -4.24
CA CYS A 129 0.02 13.68 -3.44
C CYS A 129 -0.68 14.10 -2.14
N LEU A 130 -0.11 13.71 -1.00
CA LEU A 130 -0.69 13.85 0.32
C LEU A 130 -0.33 15.21 0.93
N ASP A 131 -1.27 16.16 0.87
CA ASP A 131 -1.04 17.56 1.24
C ASP A 131 -0.84 17.80 2.74
N SER A 132 -0.73 19.07 3.14
CA SER A 132 -0.52 19.53 4.52
C SER A 132 -1.58 19.11 5.56
N ARG A 133 -2.71 18.55 5.13
CA ARG A 133 -3.81 18.06 5.97
C ARG A 133 -3.72 16.55 6.19
N SER A 134 -2.85 15.87 5.44
CA SER A 134 -2.65 14.43 5.52
C SER A 134 -1.61 14.05 6.59
N PHE A 135 -1.79 12.86 7.13
CA PHE A 135 -0.82 12.17 7.97
C PHE A 135 -0.42 10.85 7.32
N VAL A 136 0.84 10.47 7.45
CA VAL A 136 1.38 9.24 6.87
C VAL A 136 2.13 8.42 7.91
N GLY A 137 1.89 7.11 7.92
CA GLY A 137 2.67 6.18 8.73
C GLY A 137 4.03 5.94 8.09
N VAL A 138 5.09 6.35 8.77
CA VAL A 138 6.48 6.23 8.31
C VAL A 138 7.19 5.15 9.14
N PRO A 139 7.79 4.12 8.52
CA PRO A 139 8.50 3.08 9.24
C PRO A 139 9.78 3.64 9.89
N HIS A 140 10.20 3.07 11.02
CA HIS A 140 11.42 3.50 11.71
C HIS A 140 12.66 3.12 10.86
N PRO A 141 13.54 4.07 10.51
CA PRO A 141 14.80 3.76 9.82
C PRO A 141 15.68 2.78 10.62
N GLY A 142 16.17 1.72 9.98
CA GLY A 142 17.09 0.75 10.58
C GLY A 142 16.49 -0.42 11.35
N LEU A 143 15.17 -0.60 11.35
CA LEU A 143 14.56 -1.85 11.86
C LEU A 143 14.62 -3.00 10.84
N GLY A 144 15.05 -2.74 9.61
CA GLY A 144 15.04 -3.72 8.53
C GLY A 144 13.62 -4.10 8.11
N VAL A 145 13.49 -5.19 7.36
CA VAL A 145 12.19 -5.80 7.07
C VAL A 145 11.97 -6.90 8.11
N ARG A 146 11.02 -6.73 9.03
CA ARG A 146 10.65 -7.79 9.99
C ARG A 146 9.45 -8.58 9.48
N GLU A 147 9.38 -9.84 9.88
CA GLU A 147 8.23 -10.68 9.58
C GLU A 147 6.96 -10.08 10.24
N GLY A 148 5.89 -9.95 9.46
CA GLY A 148 4.63 -9.33 9.91
C GLY A 148 4.59 -7.80 9.91
N GLU A 149 5.70 -7.10 9.57
CA GLU A 149 5.66 -5.64 9.47
C GLU A 149 4.76 -5.17 8.33
N ARG A 150 3.86 -4.26 8.67
CA ARG A 150 2.94 -3.64 7.71
C ARG A 150 3.68 -2.74 6.73
N THR A 151 4.60 -1.92 7.23
CA THR A 151 5.36 -0.96 6.40
C THR A 151 6.85 -1.18 6.54
N TYR A 152 7.60 -1.04 5.45
CA TYR A 152 9.05 -1.22 5.44
C TYR A 152 9.73 -0.33 4.40
N TRP A 153 10.97 0.09 4.67
CA TRP A 153 11.77 0.90 3.74
C TRP A 153 12.21 0.08 2.53
N LEU A 154 11.96 0.60 1.33
CA LEU A 154 12.60 0.15 0.08
C LEU A 154 13.91 0.92 -0.15
N VAL A 155 13.92 2.20 0.19
CA VAL A 155 15.11 3.07 0.19
C VAL A 155 15.07 3.90 1.46
N GLU A 156 16.03 3.70 2.38
CA GLU A 156 16.13 4.54 3.59
C GLU A 156 16.51 5.97 3.21
N VAL A 157 16.03 6.94 4.00
CA VAL A 157 16.41 8.35 3.87
C VAL A 157 17.91 8.52 4.15
N ASP A 158 18.68 9.03 3.18
CA ASP A 158 20.14 9.20 3.30
C ASP A 158 20.58 10.50 4.00
N GLY A 159 19.76 10.97 4.95
CA GLY A 159 20.04 12.14 5.78
C GLY A 159 18.94 13.21 5.75
N PRO A 160 19.10 14.30 6.53
CA PRO A 160 18.09 15.34 6.62
C PRO A 160 17.78 15.98 5.28
N GLY A 161 16.50 16.01 4.92
CA GLY A 161 16.06 16.64 3.68
C GLY A 161 16.44 15.89 2.40
N ALA A 162 16.98 14.67 2.50
CA ALA A 162 17.11 13.78 1.36
C ALA A 162 15.69 13.36 0.92
N LEU A 163 15.18 14.04 -0.10
CA LEU A 163 13.84 13.88 -0.65
C LEU A 163 13.95 13.42 -2.10
N CYS A 164 12.98 12.62 -2.55
CA CYS A 164 12.92 12.17 -3.93
C CYS A 164 12.70 13.37 -4.85
N PRO A 165 13.46 13.49 -5.96
CA PRO A 165 13.16 14.48 -6.98
C PRO A 165 11.77 14.25 -7.56
N VAL A 166 10.94 15.30 -7.63
CA VAL A 166 9.53 15.23 -8.08
C VAL A 166 9.45 14.65 -9.50
N ASP A 167 10.34 15.08 -10.40
CA ASP A 167 10.37 14.59 -11.78
C ASP A 167 10.73 13.11 -11.88
N ALA A 168 11.60 12.62 -10.98
CA ALA A 168 11.96 11.20 -10.93
C ALA A 168 10.77 10.34 -10.48
N VAL A 169 10.03 10.78 -9.45
CA VAL A 169 8.81 10.09 -8.99
C VAL A 169 7.75 10.09 -10.10
N ALA A 170 7.56 11.22 -10.78
CA ALA A 170 6.61 11.32 -11.89
C ALA A 170 7.02 10.47 -13.10
N ALA A 171 8.33 10.35 -13.38
CA ALA A 171 8.85 9.48 -14.43
C ALA A 171 8.61 7.99 -14.11
N ILE A 172 8.84 7.56 -12.86
CA ILE A 172 8.53 6.20 -12.40
C ILE A 172 7.05 5.88 -12.61
N ALA A 173 6.16 6.78 -12.18
CA ALA A 173 4.72 6.61 -12.33
C ALA A 173 4.30 6.47 -13.80
N ARG A 174 4.78 7.36 -14.67
CA ARG A 174 4.48 7.31 -16.11
C ARG A 174 5.03 6.06 -16.78
N GLN A 175 6.24 5.65 -16.42
CA GLN A 175 6.87 4.43 -16.93
C GLN A 175 6.06 3.19 -16.54
N GLY A 176 5.67 3.09 -15.26
CA GLY A 176 4.84 2.00 -14.77
C GLY A 176 3.48 1.96 -15.43
N ALA A 177 2.80 3.11 -15.53
CA ALA A 177 1.52 3.21 -16.22
C ALA A 177 1.64 2.77 -17.69
N LYS A 178 2.69 3.22 -18.40
CA LYS A 178 2.95 2.82 -19.79
C LYS A 178 3.19 1.32 -19.90
N ALA A 179 3.99 0.73 -19.01
CA ALA A 179 4.27 -0.70 -18.99
C ALA A 179 2.98 -1.52 -18.77
N LEU A 180 2.11 -1.07 -17.87
CA LEU A 180 0.80 -1.68 -17.62
C LEU A 180 -0.17 -1.55 -18.81
N THR A 181 -0.02 -0.52 -19.64
CA THR A 181 -0.86 -0.34 -20.85
C THR A 181 -0.28 -0.97 -22.12
N GLY A 182 1.02 -1.24 -22.16
CA GLY A 182 1.76 -1.68 -23.35
C GLY A 182 2.09 -3.17 -23.40
N ALA A 183 2.02 -3.88 -22.27
CA ALA A 183 1.80 -5.31 -22.26
C ALA A 183 0.31 -5.54 -22.51
N ASP A 184 -0.04 -6.38 -23.49
CA ASP A 184 -1.41 -6.66 -23.95
C ASP A 184 -2.47 -6.50 -22.86
N SER A 185 -3.43 -5.59 -23.10
CA SER A 185 -4.75 -5.47 -22.47
C SER A 185 -5.05 -6.39 -21.26
N VAL A 186 -4.54 -6.10 -20.06
CA VAL A 186 -5.05 -6.71 -18.82
C VAL A 186 -5.35 -5.64 -17.76
N VAL A 187 -6.65 -5.42 -17.59
CA VAL A 187 -7.39 -4.95 -16.40
C VAL A 187 -6.59 -4.10 -15.39
N PHE A 188 -6.85 -2.79 -15.35
CA PHE A 188 -6.45 -1.93 -14.24
C PHE A 188 -6.96 -2.53 -12.91
N ALA A 189 -6.06 -3.10 -12.10
CA ALA A 189 -6.43 -3.55 -10.75
C ALA A 189 -7.10 -2.39 -9.99
N VAL A 190 -8.23 -2.65 -9.36
CA VAL A 190 -8.95 -1.63 -8.57
C VAL A 190 -8.04 -1.13 -7.47
N ASP A 191 -8.04 0.18 -7.19
CA ASP A 191 -7.57 0.63 -5.88
C ASP A 191 -8.61 0.18 -4.86
N LEU A 192 -8.27 -0.82 -4.05
CA LEU A 192 -9.15 -1.36 -3.02
C LEU A 192 -9.13 -0.54 -1.73
N GLY A 193 -8.22 0.44 -1.61
CA GLY A 193 -8.09 1.31 -0.44
C GLY A 193 -9.40 2.03 -0.09
N PRO A 194 -10.04 2.75 -1.03
CA PRO A 194 -11.33 3.40 -0.79
C PRO A 194 -12.43 2.44 -0.34
N VAL A 195 -12.57 1.26 -0.97
CA VAL A 195 -13.55 0.24 -0.59
C VAL A 195 -13.32 -0.24 0.85
N ARG A 196 -12.06 -0.54 1.20
CA ARG A 196 -11.67 -0.99 2.54
C ARG A 196 -11.95 0.07 3.59
N GLN A 197 -11.61 1.32 3.31
CA GLN A 197 -11.84 2.44 4.20
C GLN A 197 -13.33 2.67 4.43
N ALA A 198 -14.13 2.71 3.37
CA ALA A 198 -15.58 2.90 3.47
C ALA A 198 -16.24 1.73 4.23
N ALA A 199 -15.79 0.49 3.98
CA ALA A 199 -16.31 -0.68 4.69
C ALA A 199 -15.93 -0.66 6.19
N ALA A 200 -14.71 -0.25 6.53
CA ALA A 200 -14.28 -0.09 7.92
C ALA A 200 -15.11 0.97 8.65
N GLN A 201 -15.34 2.14 8.03
CA GLN A 201 -16.18 3.20 8.59
C GLN A 201 -17.62 2.74 8.81
N ALA A 202 -18.19 1.96 7.87
CA ALA A 202 -19.52 1.39 8.01
C ALA A 202 -19.60 0.40 9.18
N LEU A 203 -18.63 -0.51 9.30
CA LEU A 203 -18.58 -1.48 10.40
C LEU A 203 -18.38 -0.84 11.77
N GLU A 204 -17.55 0.21 11.85
CA GLU A 204 -17.38 1.00 13.07
C GLU A 204 -18.71 1.67 13.47
N LEU A 205 -19.41 2.25 12.51
CA LEU A 205 -20.69 2.92 12.76
C LEU A 205 -21.78 1.92 13.22
N THR A 206 -21.77 0.69 12.72
CA THR A 206 -22.77 -0.35 13.03
C THR A 206 -22.37 -1.28 14.18
N SER A 207 -21.23 -1.07 14.84
CA SER A 207 -20.69 -2.01 15.86
C SER A 207 -21.58 -2.18 17.10
N GLY A 208 -22.54 -1.28 17.32
CA GLY A 208 -23.51 -1.34 18.43
C GLY A 208 -24.77 -2.15 18.13
N LEU A 209 -24.94 -2.69 16.92
CA LEU A 209 -26.10 -3.48 16.56
C LEU A 209 -26.11 -4.84 17.29
N PRO A 210 -27.30 -5.40 17.60
CA PRO A 210 -28.64 -4.81 17.39
C PRO A 210 -29.08 -3.83 18.50
N GLY A 211 -28.23 -3.58 19.51
CA GLY A 211 -28.59 -2.88 20.74
C GLY A 211 -28.73 -1.36 20.62
N THR A 212 -27.95 -0.73 19.74
CA THR A 212 -27.95 0.73 19.55
C THR A 212 -28.03 1.06 18.07
N LEU A 213 -28.97 1.94 17.70
CA LEU A 213 -29.06 2.44 16.33
C LEU A 213 -28.02 3.55 16.10
N PRO A 214 -27.30 3.53 14.97
CA PRO A 214 -26.40 4.62 14.62
C PRO A 214 -27.15 5.93 14.39
N ASP A 215 -26.45 7.06 14.57
CA ASP A 215 -26.98 8.38 14.24
C ASP A 215 -27.24 8.50 12.71
N PRO A 216 -28.49 8.77 12.29
CA PRO A 216 -28.85 8.93 10.87
C PRO A 216 -27.97 9.94 10.15
N VAL A 217 -27.57 11.03 10.82
CA VAL A 217 -26.75 12.11 10.24
C VAL A 217 -25.36 11.59 9.85
N ARG A 218 -24.81 10.66 10.63
CA ARG A 218 -23.52 10.02 10.33
C ARG A 218 -23.66 8.88 9.32
N MET A 219 -24.81 8.22 9.29
CA MET A 219 -25.03 7.05 8.45
C MET A 219 -25.19 7.40 6.97
N VAL A 220 -25.92 8.47 6.63
CA VAL A 220 -26.13 8.90 5.24
C VAL A 220 -24.83 9.02 4.42
N PRO A 221 -23.81 9.79 4.85
CA PRO A 221 -22.58 9.94 4.06
C PRO A 221 -21.76 8.65 3.97
N VAL A 222 -21.72 7.83 5.03
CA VAL A 222 -21.00 6.54 5.04
C VAL A 222 -21.67 5.55 4.09
N THR A 223 -23.00 5.46 4.11
CA THR A 223 -23.78 4.63 3.18
C THR A 223 -23.55 5.06 1.74
N ALA A 224 -23.61 6.35 1.44
CA ALA A 224 -23.37 6.86 0.08
C ALA A 224 -21.94 6.55 -0.40
N GLY A 225 -20.93 6.80 0.44
CA GLY A 225 -19.53 6.50 0.14
C GLY A 225 -19.28 5.02 -0.11
N LEU A 226 -19.77 4.14 0.78
CA LEU A 226 -19.62 2.69 0.60
C LEU A 226 -20.29 2.21 -0.68
N ARG A 227 -21.51 2.66 -0.97
CA ARG A 227 -22.24 2.25 -2.18
C ARG A 227 -21.51 2.66 -3.46
N ALA A 228 -20.93 3.86 -3.49
CA ALA A 228 -20.15 4.33 -4.63
C ALA A 228 -18.92 3.44 -4.89
N GLU A 229 -18.11 3.21 -3.87
CA GLU A 229 -16.88 2.41 -3.99
C GLU A 229 -17.17 0.94 -4.32
N VAL A 230 -18.19 0.36 -3.67
CA VAL A 230 -18.60 -1.03 -3.91
C VAL A 230 -19.20 -1.21 -5.31
N GLY A 231 -19.92 -0.21 -5.82
CA GLY A 231 -20.43 -0.22 -7.19
C GLY A 231 -19.31 -0.34 -8.22
N VAL A 232 -18.24 0.45 -8.05
CA VAL A 232 -17.06 0.39 -8.92
C VAL A 232 -16.38 -0.97 -8.86
N LEU A 233 -16.19 -1.52 -7.64
CA LEU A 233 -15.61 -2.85 -7.46
C LEU A 233 -16.47 -3.94 -8.12
N ALA A 234 -17.80 -3.89 -7.93
CA ALA A 234 -18.73 -4.86 -8.46
C ALA A 234 -18.72 -4.89 -10.00
N GLU A 235 -18.72 -3.73 -10.66
CA GLU A 235 -18.61 -3.68 -12.13
C GLU A 235 -17.30 -4.28 -12.63
N ARG A 236 -16.19 -4.00 -11.94
CA ARG A 236 -14.88 -4.53 -12.34
C ARG A 236 -14.79 -6.04 -12.14
N MET A 237 -15.29 -6.54 -11.01
CA MET A 237 -15.41 -7.99 -10.80
C MET A 237 -16.29 -8.64 -11.87
N GLN A 238 -17.39 -8.00 -12.28
CA GLN A 238 -18.21 -8.53 -13.37
C GLN A 238 -17.44 -8.63 -14.68
N ARG A 239 -16.73 -7.56 -15.07
CA ARG A 239 -15.91 -7.56 -16.29
C ARG A 239 -14.83 -8.63 -16.23
N PHE A 240 -14.22 -8.81 -15.06
CA PHE A 240 -13.26 -9.88 -14.80
C PHE A 240 -13.88 -11.27 -15.01
N LEU A 241 -15.00 -11.56 -14.36
CA LEU A 241 -15.72 -12.83 -14.50
C LEU A 241 -16.27 -13.08 -15.93
N ALA A 242 -16.47 -12.02 -16.71
CA ALA A 242 -16.87 -12.10 -18.11
C ALA A 242 -15.68 -12.25 -19.09
N GLY A 243 -14.45 -11.96 -18.64
CA GLY A 243 -13.27 -11.74 -19.48
C GLY A 243 -12.26 -12.89 -19.57
N GLU A 244 -12.54 -14.07 -19.01
CA GLU A 244 -11.65 -15.23 -19.13
C GLU A 244 -12.25 -16.33 -20.01
N ALA A 245 -11.83 -16.30 -21.28
CA ALA A 245 -11.68 -17.46 -22.17
C ALA A 245 -10.26 -17.53 -22.78
N ASP A 246 -9.33 -16.66 -22.37
CA ASP A 246 -7.99 -16.57 -22.96
C ASP A 246 -6.92 -17.21 -22.05
N GLY A 247 -7.06 -18.53 -21.86
CA GLY A 247 -5.95 -19.50 -21.91
C GLY A 247 -4.84 -19.50 -20.86
N SER A 248 -4.70 -18.53 -19.96
CA SER A 248 -3.62 -18.54 -18.96
C SER A 248 -4.13 -18.85 -17.55
N GLY A 249 -4.23 -20.15 -17.24
CA GLY A 249 -4.59 -20.65 -15.92
C GLY A 249 -6.09 -20.63 -15.68
N GLU A 250 -6.74 -21.79 -15.66
CA GLU A 250 -8.12 -21.90 -15.22
C GLU A 250 -8.16 -21.47 -13.74
N PRO A 251 -8.80 -20.32 -13.39
CA PRO A 251 -8.95 -19.96 -11.99
C PRO A 251 -9.66 -21.10 -11.26
N ASP A 252 -9.34 -21.30 -9.98
CA ASP A 252 -10.05 -22.30 -9.17
C ASP A 252 -11.56 -22.05 -9.31
N ARG A 253 -12.25 -23.02 -9.91
CA ARG A 253 -13.69 -22.99 -10.18
C ARG A 253 -14.48 -22.58 -8.94
N SER A 254 -14.01 -23.01 -7.76
CA SER A 254 -14.59 -22.67 -6.46
C SER A 254 -14.54 -21.16 -6.19
N ASP A 255 -13.41 -20.52 -6.44
CA ASP A 255 -13.20 -19.09 -6.22
C ASP A 255 -14.03 -18.25 -7.22
N ARG A 256 -14.18 -18.72 -8.46
CA ARG A 256 -15.06 -18.09 -9.48
C ARG A 256 -16.55 -18.17 -9.12
N GLU A 257 -17.01 -19.35 -8.67
CA GLU A 257 -18.39 -19.54 -8.20
C GLU A 257 -18.67 -18.67 -6.96
N THR A 258 -17.72 -18.61 -6.02
CA THR A 258 -17.80 -17.75 -4.84
C THR A 258 -17.88 -16.27 -5.21
N ALA A 259 -17.04 -15.82 -6.15
CA ALA A 259 -17.05 -14.44 -6.65
C ALA A 259 -18.38 -14.09 -7.34
N HIS A 260 -18.95 -15.01 -8.12
CA HIS A 260 -20.25 -14.81 -8.77
C HIS A 260 -21.38 -14.65 -7.76
N TRP A 261 -21.42 -15.54 -6.75
CA TRP A 261 -22.42 -15.48 -5.68
C TRP A 261 -22.30 -14.19 -4.85
N LEU A 262 -21.09 -13.79 -4.44
CA LEU A 262 -20.88 -12.54 -3.71
C LEU A 262 -21.26 -11.32 -4.54
N LEU A 263 -20.93 -11.30 -5.83
CA LEU A 263 -21.26 -10.20 -6.73
C LEU A 263 -22.78 -10.02 -6.86
N GLN A 264 -23.54 -11.11 -6.99
CA GLN A 264 -25.00 -11.06 -7.00
C GLN A 264 -25.55 -10.52 -5.67
N ARG A 265 -24.99 -10.96 -4.54
CA ARG A 265 -25.41 -10.54 -3.19
C ARG A 265 -25.12 -9.05 -2.94
N VAL A 266 -23.98 -8.54 -3.40
CA VAL A 266 -23.62 -7.12 -3.36
C VAL A 266 -24.60 -6.30 -4.20
N ARG A 267 -24.87 -6.70 -5.44
CA ARG A 267 -25.80 -5.99 -6.33
C ARG A 267 -27.19 -5.89 -5.75
N HIS A 268 -27.71 -6.99 -5.22
CA HIS A 268 -29.01 -7.00 -4.57
C HIS A 268 -29.10 -5.97 -3.43
N ARG A 269 -28.04 -5.80 -2.63
CA ARG A 269 -28.00 -4.79 -1.57
C ARG A 269 -27.77 -3.38 -2.08
N LEU A 270 -27.03 -3.21 -3.17
CA LEU A 270 -26.92 -1.92 -3.85
C LEU A 270 -28.26 -1.48 -4.44
N ASP A 271 -29.11 -2.39 -4.90
CA ASP A 271 -30.44 -2.02 -5.40
C ASP A 271 -31.44 -1.71 -4.27
N HIS A 272 -31.18 -2.23 -3.07
CA HIS A 272 -32.03 -1.95 -1.92
C HIS A 272 -31.84 -0.52 -1.41
N ARG A 273 -32.96 0.18 -1.18
CA ARG A 273 -32.96 1.52 -0.58
C ARG A 273 -32.69 1.38 0.92
N MET A 274 -31.76 2.19 1.42
CA MET A 274 -31.42 2.28 2.84
C MET A 274 -31.93 3.62 3.35
N ASP A 275 -32.97 3.61 4.17
CA ASP A 275 -33.48 4.82 4.82
C ASP A 275 -32.76 4.98 6.18
N ALA A 276 -32.25 6.18 6.45
CA ALA A 276 -31.29 6.37 7.53
C ALA A 276 -31.86 6.17 8.95
N ASP A 277 -33.18 6.07 9.08
CA ASP A 277 -33.89 6.09 10.36
C ASP A 277 -34.36 4.70 10.84
N ASP A 278 -34.03 3.62 10.11
CA ASP A 278 -34.48 2.28 10.48
C ASP A 278 -33.35 1.27 10.75
N ARG A 279 -33.68 0.31 11.63
CA ARG A 279 -32.77 -0.78 12.00
C ARG A 279 -32.40 -1.65 10.80
N ALA A 280 -33.34 -1.84 9.87
CA ALA A 280 -33.15 -2.68 8.70
C ALA A 280 -32.02 -2.13 7.82
N SER A 281 -31.93 -0.81 7.66
CA SER A 281 -30.92 -0.10 6.88
C SER A 281 -29.56 -0.14 7.55
N ALA A 282 -29.50 -0.02 8.87
CA ALA A 282 -28.24 -0.20 9.62
C ALA A 282 -27.70 -1.64 9.48
N THR A 283 -28.55 -2.65 9.59
CA THR A 283 -28.18 -4.05 9.36
C THR A 283 -27.79 -4.30 7.90
N ALA A 284 -28.49 -3.69 6.95
CA ALA A 284 -28.16 -3.82 5.53
C ALA A 284 -26.81 -3.14 5.21
N LEU A 285 -26.48 -2.04 5.87
CA LEU A 285 -25.20 -1.33 5.72
C LEU A 285 -24.04 -2.20 6.22
N GLU A 286 -24.18 -2.79 7.41
CA GLU A 286 -23.22 -3.74 7.98
C GLU A 286 -23.00 -4.92 7.03
N ALA A 287 -24.09 -5.50 6.53
CA ALA A 287 -24.02 -6.63 5.60
C ALA A 287 -23.35 -6.26 4.27
N LEU A 288 -23.59 -5.06 3.74
CA LEU A 288 -22.91 -4.56 2.54
C LEU A 288 -21.41 -4.36 2.79
N ALA A 289 -21.02 -3.86 3.96
CA ALA A 289 -19.62 -3.65 4.32
C ALA A 289 -18.84 -4.97 4.45
N LEU A 290 -19.44 -5.99 5.04
CA LEU A 290 -18.84 -7.34 5.12
C LEU A 290 -18.65 -7.96 3.73
N ASP A 291 -19.68 -7.85 2.89
CA ASP A 291 -19.61 -8.32 1.50
C ASP A 291 -18.56 -7.60 0.67
N ALA A 292 -18.44 -6.28 0.84
CA ALA A 292 -17.45 -5.46 0.17
C ALA A 292 -16.02 -5.93 0.50
N ARG A 293 -15.75 -6.23 1.78
CA ARG A 293 -14.46 -6.77 2.22
C ARG A 293 -14.17 -8.13 1.58
N ALA A 294 -15.13 -9.05 1.63
CA ALA A 294 -14.97 -10.37 1.03
C ALA A 294 -14.73 -10.29 -0.49
N LEU A 295 -15.47 -9.43 -1.19
CA LEU A 295 -15.31 -9.21 -2.63
C LEU A 295 -13.95 -8.60 -2.97
N ALA A 296 -13.46 -7.64 -2.16
CA ALA A 296 -12.15 -7.03 -2.33
C ALA A 296 -11.01 -8.03 -2.10
N GLU A 297 -11.11 -8.90 -1.10
CA GLU A 297 -10.13 -9.96 -0.83
C GLU A 297 -10.08 -10.99 -1.95
N LEU A 298 -11.24 -11.40 -2.50
CA LEU A 298 -11.31 -12.28 -3.67
C LEU A 298 -10.69 -11.65 -4.91
N TYR A 299 -11.02 -10.38 -5.17
CA TYR A 299 -10.45 -9.64 -6.29
C TYR A 299 -8.93 -9.57 -6.18
N GLU A 300 -8.41 -9.27 -4.99
CA GLU A 300 -6.96 -9.22 -4.76
C GLU A 300 -6.29 -10.58 -4.92
N ARG A 301 -6.90 -11.68 -4.43
CA ARG A 301 -6.37 -13.03 -4.63
C ARG A 301 -6.23 -13.38 -6.12
N HIS A 302 -7.25 -13.05 -6.92
CA HIS A 302 -7.21 -13.29 -8.36
C HIS A 302 -6.20 -12.40 -9.09
N CYS A 303 -5.97 -11.16 -8.63
CA CYS A 303 -4.94 -10.32 -9.23
C CYS A 303 -3.51 -10.71 -8.85
N ARG A 304 -3.31 -11.58 -7.84
CA ARG A 304 -1.99 -12.03 -7.37
C ARG A 304 -1.58 -13.41 -7.90
N GLY A 305 -2.54 -14.19 -8.41
CA GLY A 305 -2.31 -15.51 -9.02
C GLY A 305 -2.01 -15.37 -10.51
#